data_AF-A0A6I2F4D0-F1
#
_entry.id   AF-A0A6I2F4D0-F1
#
_cell.length_a   1.000
_cell.length_b   1.000
_cell.length_c   1.000
_cell.angle_alpha   90.00
_cell.angle_beta   90.00
_cell.angle_gamma   90.00
#
_symmetry.space_group_name_H-M   'P 1'
#
loop_
_entity.id
_entity.type
_entity.pdbx_description
1 polymer ?
#
loop_
_entity_poly.entity_id
_entity_poly.type
_entity_poly.pdbx_seq_one_letter_code
_entity_poly.pdbx_strand_id
1 'polypeptide(L)'
;MSLRRLLLPATIVPALLIGCAPVPTAATSTETPAPAVGGATAPAEAAVPVTAALAECSGLELHTAGASVAGAALAQCLQAFIEAARTGSARLEHALPSEQRWLVVDAGAYVLHDRLDGGKIAITPDAGWSESDGVWIRADPNGSVEEIIADQVVEAARGLAMPAAIGGFATAGSAFTVGEPEELGLPDGLSRSLTPIAMDAPIDVDGVYTIDEMVFYGDETVPLVAMKTTATMPGLPSETSMTYFADWGAEVDLDEIEELTGTELPIP
;
A
#
# COMPACT_ATOMS: atom_id res chain seq x y z
N MET A 1 9.25 -31.29 -43.98
CA MET A 1 9.21 -29.82 -43.75
C MET A 1 9.85 -29.54 -42.41
N SER A 2 11.00 -28.87 -42.43
CA SER A 2 11.88 -28.65 -41.29
C SER A 2 11.47 -27.36 -40.58
N LEU A 3 11.02 -27.41 -39.32
CA LEU A 3 10.88 -26.21 -38.50
C LEU A 3 12.17 -25.97 -37.72
N ARG A 4 12.87 -24.90 -38.10
CA ARG A 4 14.04 -24.35 -37.42
C ARG A 4 13.65 -23.90 -36.00
N ARG A 5 14.27 -24.52 -35.00
CA ARG A 5 14.34 -24.00 -33.63
C ARG A 5 15.36 -22.85 -33.62
N LEU A 6 14.91 -21.63 -33.35
CA LEU A 6 15.76 -20.50 -33.02
C LEU A 6 15.98 -20.49 -31.52
N LEU A 7 17.20 -20.82 -31.11
CA LEU A 7 17.75 -20.60 -29.78
C LEU A 7 18.05 -19.10 -29.64
N LEU A 8 17.47 -18.43 -28.64
CA LEU A 8 18.06 -17.20 -28.11
C LEU A 8 18.86 -17.52 -26.85
N PRO A 9 20.11 -17.06 -26.75
CA PRO A 9 20.93 -17.26 -25.57
C PRO A 9 20.55 -16.31 -24.43
N ALA A 10 20.40 -16.88 -23.25
CA ALA A 10 20.46 -16.18 -21.98
C ALA A 10 21.82 -15.48 -21.83
N THR A 11 21.84 -14.24 -21.37
CA THR A 11 23.06 -13.62 -20.82
C THR A 11 22.68 -12.84 -19.57
N ILE A 12 22.74 -13.57 -18.45
CA ILE A 12 22.88 -13.05 -17.09
C ILE A 12 24.39 -12.90 -16.86
N VAL A 13 24.90 -11.70 -16.53
CA VAL A 13 26.10 -11.54 -15.69
C VAL A 13 25.99 -10.27 -14.84
N PRO A 14 26.41 -10.29 -13.55
CA PRO A 14 26.07 -9.30 -12.53
C PRO A 14 27.27 -8.47 -12.01
N ALA A 15 26.94 -7.57 -11.08
CA ALA A 15 27.68 -7.20 -9.86
C ALA A 15 28.89 -6.22 -9.87
N LEU A 16 28.83 -5.39 -8.80
CA LEU A 16 29.89 -4.77 -7.97
C LEU A 16 30.50 -3.43 -8.41
N LEU A 17 30.45 -2.45 -7.49
CA LEU A 17 31.62 -1.82 -6.83
C LEU A 17 31.11 -0.93 -5.67
N ILE A 18 31.24 -1.38 -4.40
CA ILE A 18 32.21 -0.92 -3.39
C ILE A 18 32.10 0.58 -3.05
N GLY A 19 31.53 0.88 -1.88
CA GLY A 19 31.64 2.17 -1.20
C GLY A 19 31.94 1.97 0.28
N CYS A 20 33.19 2.18 0.66
CA CYS A 20 33.69 2.06 2.03
C CYS A 20 33.12 3.14 2.96
N ALA A 21 32.69 2.72 4.16
CA ALA A 21 32.49 3.60 5.31
C ALA A 21 33.83 4.17 5.81
N PRO A 22 33.78 5.33 6.50
CA PRO A 22 34.27 5.34 7.88
C PRO A 22 33.29 6.00 8.88
N VAL A 23 33.27 5.45 10.09
CA VAL A 23 32.60 5.92 11.32
C VAL A 23 33.65 5.79 12.46
N PRO A 24 33.64 6.53 13.60
CA PRO A 24 33.05 7.82 13.98
C PRO A 24 34.11 8.79 14.59
N THR A 25 33.70 10.01 14.96
CA THR A 25 34.30 10.69 16.13
C THR A 25 33.19 11.40 16.91
N ALA A 26 32.99 10.94 18.15
CA ALA A 26 32.07 11.52 19.10
C ALA A 26 32.62 12.83 19.66
N ALA A 27 31.81 13.90 19.61
CA ALA A 27 32.03 15.10 20.39
C ALA A 27 30.89 15.22 21.42
N THR A 28 31.23 14.97 22.67
CA THR A 28 30.36 15.20 23.82
C THR A 28 30.24 16.71 24.05
N SER A 29 29.09 17.29 23.74
CA SER A 29 28.73 18.64 24.20
C SER A 29 27.64 18.50 25.25
N THR A 30 28.00 18.85 26.48
CA THR A 30 27.10 18.93 27.63
C THR A 30 26.47 20.31 27.63
N GLU A 31 25.19 20.42 27.28
CA GLU A 31 24.42 21.65 27.41
C GLU A 31 23.33 21.50 28.48
N THR A 32 23.20 22.54 29.29
CA THR A 32 22.39 22.61 30.52
C THR A 32 20.92 22.86 30.16
N PRO A 33 19.93 22.18 30.75
CA PRO A 33 18.53 22.47 30.45
C PRO A 33 18.03 23.67 31.26
N ALA A 34 17.46 24.65 30.56
CA ALA A 34 16.59 25.68 31.13
C ALA A 34 15.12 25.22 31.06
N PRO A 35 14.26 25.55 32.04
CA PRO A 35 12.85 25.16 32.00
C PRO A 35 12.06 26.17 31.17
N ALA A 36 11.32 25.69 30.17
CA ALA A 36 10.29 26.46 29.50
C ALA A 36 8.91 25.85 29.79
N VAL A 37 8.10 26.66 30.46
CA VAL A 37 6.67 26.50 30.71
C VAL A 37 5.93 26.95 29.45
N GLY A 38 4.90 26.21 29.03
CA GLY A 38 3.93 26.73 28.08
C GLY A 38 3.24 25.62 27.30
N GLY A 39 1.96 25.39 27.60
CA GLY A 39 1.15 24.33 27.02
C GLY A 39 1.10 24.37 25.50
N ALA A 40 1.35 23.22 24.88
CA ALA A 40 0.90 22.92 23.55
C ALA A 40 -0.42 22.15 23.71
N THR A 41 -1.51 22.80 23.33
CA THR A 41 -2.78 22.14 23.03
C THR A 41 -2.49 21.04 22.01
N ALA A 42 -2.82 19.79 22.34
CA ALA A 42 -2.73 18.69 21.39
C ALA A 42 -3.53 19.06 20.13
N PRO A 43 -3.03 18.78 18.92
CA PRO A 43 -3.86 18.86 17.73
C PRO A 43 -5.09 17.97 17.96
N ALA A 44 -6.27 18.50 17.63
CA ALA A 44 -7.46 17.66 17.58
C ALA A 44 -7.22 16.62 16.49
N GLU A 45 -6.99 15.38 16.90
CA GLU A 45 -6.95 14.22 16.04
C GLU A 45 -8.29 14.18 15.27
N ALA A 46 -8.22 14.34 13.95
CA ALA A 46 -9.37 14.16 13.09
C ALA A 46 -9.83 12.71 13.28
N ALA A 47 -10.91 12.53 14.05
CA ALA A 47 -11.41 11.20 14.37
C ALA A 47 -12.01 10.58 13.12
N VAL A 48 -11.28 9.62 12.54
CA VAL A 48 -11.79 8.68 11.54
C VAL A 48 -13.09 8.07 12.06
N PRO A 49 -14.09 7.83 11.21
CA PRO A 49 -15.25 7.06 11.64
C PRO A 49 -14.79 5.68 12.11
N VAL A 50 -15.00 5.43 13.41
CA VAL A 50 -14.89 4.11 14.04
C VAL A 50 -15.71 3.12 13.20
N THR A 51 -15.13 2.00 12.82
CA THR A 51 -15.77 0.90 12.05
C THR A 51 -17.21 0.59 12.46
N ALA A 52 -17.50 0.64 13.76
CA ALA A 52 -18.82 0.43 14.35
C ALA A 52 -19.91 1.39 13.82
N ALA A 53 -19.54 2.47 13.14
CA ALA A 53 -20.45 3.43 12.54
C ALA A 53 -20.80 3.14 11.06
N LEU A 54 -20.09 2.23 10.39
CA LEU A 54 -20.32 1.91 8.97
C LEU A 54 -21.34 0.78 8.82
N ALA A 55 -22.40 1.02 8.06
CA ALA A 55 -23.49 0.06 7.86
C ALA A 55 -23.02 -1.21 7.15
N GLU A 56 -22.04 -1.08 6.26
CA GLU A 56 -21.44 -2.15 5.47
C GLU A 56 -20.58 -3.09 6.31
N CYS A 57 -20.03 -2.59 7.42
CA CYS A 57 -19.34 -3.40 8.42
C CYS A 57 -20.30 -3.96 9.48
N SER A 58 -21.50 -3.38 9.60
CA SER A 58 -22.47 -3.80 10.61
C SER A 58 -22.98 -5.22 10.32
N GLY A 59 -22.82 -6.11 11.31
CA GLY A 59 -23.19 -7.52 11.19
C GLY A 59 -22.06 -8.43 10.69
N LEU A 60 -20.90 -7.88 10.32
CA LEU A 60 -19.69 -8.67 10.18
C LEU A 60 -19.10 -8.89 11.57
N GLU A 61 -19.01 -10.14 12.01
CA GLU A 61 -18.44 -10.50 13.32
C GLU A 61 -16.89 -10.43 13.29
N LEU A 62 -16.33 -9.31 12.83
CA LEU A 62 -14.88 -9.13 12.56
C LEU A 62 -13.98 -9.26 13.80
N HIS A 63 -14.57 -9.31 15.01
CA HIS A 63 -13.87 -9.46 16.28
C HIS A 63 -14.27 -10.73 17.04
N THR A 64 -15.04 -11.61 16.40
CA THR A 64 -15.45 -12.89 16.99
C THR A 64 -14.62 -14.00 16.38
N ALA A 65 -13.67 -14.55 17.13
CA ALA A 65 -12.84 -15.65 16.66
C ALA A 65 -13.68 -16.86 16.19
N GLY A 66 -13.29 -17.42 15.05
CA GLY A 66 -14.00 -18.49 14.35
C GLY A 66 -15.19 -18.05 13.51
N ALA A 67 -15.55 -16.75 13.50
CA ALA A 67 -16.58 -16.25 12.60
C ALA A 67 -16.14 -16.37 11.14
N SER A 68 -17.08 -16.75 10.28
CA SER A 68 -16.86 -16.80 8.83
C SER A 68 -17.42 -15.54 8.19
N VAL A 69 -16.60 -14.91 7.34
CA VAL A 69 -16.90 -13.67 6.65
C VAL A 69 -16.83 -13.93 5.16
N ALA A 70 -17.93 -13.66 4.44
CA ALA A 70 -17.92 -13.75 2.98
C ALA A 70 -17.00 -12.66 2.41
N GLY A 71 -16.12 -13.01 1.46
CA GLY A 71 -15.15 -12.04 0.92
C GLY A 71 -15.79 -10.81 0.28
N ALA A 72 -16.92 -10.98 -0.41
CA ALA A 72 -17.70 -9.86 -0.95
C ALA A 72 -18.23 -8.90 0.13
N ALA A 73 -18.58 -9.41 1.32
CA ALA A 73 -19.06 -8.58 2.42
C ALA A 73 -17.89 -7.87 3.12
N LEU A 74 -16.76 -8.57 3.30
CA LEU A 74 -15.51 -7.95 3.77
C LEU A 74 -15.07 -6.83 2.82
N ALA A 75 -15.10 -7.07 1.51
CA ALA A 75 -14.76 -6.08 0.50
C ALA A 75 -15.62 -4.81 0.60
N GLN A 76 -16.93 -4.96 0.79
CA GLN A 76 -17.84 -3.82 0.97
C GLN A 76 -17.52 -3.03 2.24
N CYS A 77 -17.27 -3.70 3.36
CA CYS A 77 -16.87 -3.03 4.60
C CYS A 77 -15.54 -2.26 4.44
N LEU A 78 -14.53 -2.88 3.84
CA LEU A 78 -13.23 -2.25 3.61
C LEU A 78 -13.33 -1.07 2.64
N GLN A 79 -14.10 -1.20 1.56
CA GLN A 79 -14.33 -0.11 0.60
C GLN A 79 -15.08 1.06 1.25
N ALA A 80 -16.16 0.79 1.99
CA ALA A 80 -16.90 1.82 2.71
C ALA A 80 -16.03 2.55 3.73
N PHE A 81 -15.13 1.84 4.41
CA PHE A 81 -14.17 2.44 5.34
C PHE A 81 -13.18 3.37 4.62
N ILE A 82 -12.60 2.92 3.51
CA ILE A 82 -11.68 3.71 2.69
C ILE A 82 -12.36 4.97 2.15
N GLU A 83 -13.58 4.83 1.63
CA GLU A 83 -14.37 5.95 1.09
C GLU A 83 -14.75 6.95 2.19
N ALA A 84 -15.11 6.47 3.39
CA ALA A 84 -15.43 7.32 4.52
C ALA A 84 -14.19 8.04 5.09
N ALA A 85 -13.02 7.39 5.08
CA ALA A 85 -11.77 8.01 5.48
C ALA A 85 -11.27 9.02 4.44
N ARG A 86 -11.53 8.79 3.15
CA ARG A 86 -11.04 9.54 1.97
C ARG A 86 -9.53 9.58 1.81
N THR A 87 -8.76 9.73 2.86
CA THR A 87 -7.30 9.82 2.84
C THR A 87 -6.67 8.68 3.61
N GLY A 88 -5.39 8.45 3.35
CA GLY A 88 -4.56 7.53 4.11
C GLY A 88 -3.20 7.31 3.49
N SER A 89 -2.39 6.51 4.17
CA SER A 89 -1.06 6.11 3.73
C SER A 89 -0.88 4.60 3.89
N ALA A 90 -0.01 4.02 3.07
CA ALA A 90 0.42 2.64 3.27
C ALA A 90 1.90 2.47 3.01
N ARG A 91 2.51 1.58 3.79
CA ARG A 91 3.90 1.19 3.67
C ARG A 91 3.96 -0.30 3.35
N LEU A 92 4.51 -0.62 2.19
CA LEU A 92 4.79 -1.99 1.78
C LEU A 92 6.19 -2.38 2.24
N GLU A 93 6.27 -3.49 2.97
CA GLU A 93 7.52 -4.12 3.39
C GLU A 93 7.72 -5.44 2.63
N HIS A 94 9.00 -5.71 2.32
CA HIS A 94 9.49 -6.87 1.56
C HIS A 94 9.08 -6.89 0.07
N ALA A 95 9.83 -7.67 -0.72
CA ALA A 95 9.83 -7.72 -2.20
C ALA A 95 10.20 -6.39 -2.90
N LEU A 96 9.35 -5.37 -2.79
CA LEU A 96 9.53 -4.03 -3.36
C LEU A 96 9.08 -2.98 -2.35
N PRO A 97 9.93 -2.64 -1.37
CA PRO A 97 9.56 -1.70 -0.34
C PRO A 97 9.10 -0.37 -0.95
N SER A 98 7.99 0.17 -0.48
CA SER A 98 7.47 1.43 -0.97
C SER A 98 6.49 2.07 0.00
N GLU A 99 6.26 3.37 -0.18
CA GLU A 99 5.28 4.13 0.57
C GLU A 99 4.30 4.77 -0.41
N GLN A 100 3.03 4.78 -0.04
CA GLN A 100 1.98 5.40 -0.83
C GLN A 100 1.11 6.28 0.05
N ARG A 101 0.64 7.38 -0.52
CA ARG A 101 -0.31 8.32 0.07
C ARG A 101 -1.44 8.53 -0.92
N TRP A 102 -2.68 8.65 -0.44
CA TRP A 102 -3.82 8.83 -1.32
C TRP A 102 -4.86 9.80 -0.78
N LEU A 103 -5.64 10.33 -1.74
CA LEU A 103 -6.87 11.06 -1.54
C LEU A 103 -7.94 10.52 -2.50
N VAL A 104 -9.05 10.06 -1.96
CA VAL A 104 -10.23 9.58 -2.68
C VAL A 104 -11.24 10.72 -2.86
N VAL A 105 -11.70 10.85 -4.10
CA VAL A 105 -12.70 11.82 -4.56
C VAL A 105 -13.74 11.12 -5.43
N ASP A 106 -14.88 11.76 -5.69
CA ASP A 106 -15.95 11.14 -6.50
C ASP A 106 -15.48 10.70 -7.90
N ALA A 107 -14.49 11.40 -8.47
CA ALA A 107 -13.95 11.10 -9.79
C ALA A 107 -12.93 9.95 -9.81
N GLY A 108 -12.41 9.52 -8.65
CA GLY A 108 -11.35 8.53 -8.55
C GLY A 108 -10.43 8.77 -7.36
N ALA A 109 -9.15 8.45 -7.51
CA ALA A 109 -8.15 8.70 -6.47
C ALA A 109 -6.93 9.42 -7.02
N TYR A 110 -6.37 10.28 -6.18
CA TYR A 110 -5.02 10.79 -6.30
C TYR A 110 -4.11 9.91 -5.45
N VAL A 111 -3.01 9.41 -6.02
CA VAL A 111 -2.06 8.55 -5.32
C VAL A 111 -0.64 9.00 -5.65
N LEU A 112 0.17 9.23 -4.62
CA LEU A 112 1.61 9.41 -4.73
C LEU A 112 2.29 8.18 -4.15
N HIS A 113 3.12 7.53 -4.94
CA HIS A 113 3.79 6.28 -4.60
C HIS A 113 5.31 6.48 -4.70
N ASP A 114 5.95 6.50 -3.55
CA ASP A 114 7.39 6.60 -3.37
C ASP A 114 8.00 5.18 -3.36
N ARG A 115 8.79 4.85 -4.40
CA ARG A 115 9.46 3.54 -4.49
C ARG A 115 10.82 3.62 -3.81
N LEU A 116 11.11 2.71 -2.87
CA LEU A 116 12.36 2.77 -2.08
C LEU A 116 13.61 2.38 -2.88
N ASP A 117 13.46 1.73 -4.05
CA ASP A 117 14.56 1.47 -4.99
C ASP A 117 14.88 2.68 -5.90
N GLY A 118 14.05 3.73 -5.84
CA GLY A 118 14.25 4.99 -6.54
C GLY A 118 13.08 5.34 -7.47
N GLY A 119 12.76 6.63 -7.52
CA GLY A 119 11.71 7.19 -8.36
C GLY A 119 10.31 7.03 -7.78
N LYS A 120 9.41 7.84 -8.29
CA LYS A 120 8.03 7.97 -7.81
C LYS A 120 7.03 7.67 -8.91
N ILE A 121 5.78 7.43 -8.50
CA ILE A 121 4.64 7.33 -9.39
C ILE A 121 3.56 8.26 -8.85
N ALA A 122 3.01 9.10 -9.72
CA ALA A 122 1.88 9.96 -9.40
C ALA A 122 0.69 9.51 -10.24
N ILE A 123 -0.45 9.30 -9.60
CA ILE A 123 -1.69 8.85 -10.24
C ILE A 123 -2.77 9.86 -9.89
N THR A 124 -3.55 10.22 -10.90
CA THR A 124 -4.77 11.03 -10.77
C THR A 124 -5.93 10.24 -11.38
N PRO A 125 -7.19 10.72 -11.25
CA PRO A 125 -8.32 10.10 -11.92
C PRO A 125 -8.16 9.94 -13.44
N ASP A 126 -7.47 10.85 -14.11
CA ASP A 126 -7.44 10.96 -15.57
C ASP A 126 -6.03 10.90 -16.20
N ALA A 127 -4.98 10.91 -15.38
CA ALA A 127 -3.60 10.86 -15.83
C ALA A 127 -2.68 10.14 -14.83
N GLY A 128 -1.45 9.87 -15.24
CA GLY A 128 -0.39 9.46 -14.34
C GLY A 128 0.98 9.83 -14.87
N TRP A 129 1.96 9.75 -13.98
CA TRP A 129 3.37 10.04 -14.25
C TRP A 129 4.23 9.02 -13.53
N SER A 130 5.37 8.69 -14.14
CA SER A 130 6.45 7.98 -13.48
C SER A 130 7.70 8.85 -13.49
N GLU A 131 8.38 8.93 -12.36
CA GLU A 131 9.67 9.59 -12.28
C GLU A 131 10.80 8.61 -12.63
N SER A 132 11.71 9.06 -13.49
CA SER A 132 12.97 8.37 -13.79
C SER A 132 14.10 9.39 -13.78
N ASP A 133 15.17 9.10 -13.05
CA ASP A 133 16.37 9.95 -12.94
C ASP A 133 16.07 11.42 -12.56
N GLY A 134 15.11 11.65 -11.66
CA GLY A 134 14.72 12.99 -11.22
C GLY A 134 13.78 13.72 -12.18
N VAL A 135 13.31 13.06 -13.24
CA VAL A 135 12.44 13.64 -14.27
C VAL A 135 11.11 12.91 -14.32
N TRP A 136 10.03 13.66 -14.17
CA TRP A 136 8.68 13.16 -14.34
C TRP A 136 8.34 12.98 -15.81
N ILE A 137 7.92 11.77 -16.17
CA ILE A 137 7.45 11.41 -17.50
C ILE A 137 5.95 11.14 -17.40
N ARG A 138 5.15 11.84 -18.19
CA ARG A 138 3.71 11.60 -18.26
C ARG A 138 3.44 10.28 -18.98
N ALA A 139 2.57 9.46 -18.43
CA ALA A 139 2.08 8.26 -19.10
C ALA A 139 1.27 8.64 -20.35
N ASP A 140 1.68 8.11 -21.51
CA ASP A 140 0.92 8.19 -22.75
C ASP A 140 1.15 6.91 -23.58
N PRO A 141 0.12 6.06 -23.76
CA PRO A 141 0.25 4.82 -24.53
C PRO A 141 0.50 5.05 -26.03
N ASN A 142 0.34 6.29 -26.52
CA ASN A 142 0.58 6.68 -27.91
C ASN A 142 1.75 7.67 -28.05
N GLY A 143 2.51 7.89 -26.98
CA GLY A 143 3.61 8.85 -26.92
C GLY A 143 4.94 8.30 -27.45
N SER A 144 6.03 8.93 -27.00
CA SER A 144 7.40 8.45 -27.11
C SER A 144 7.62 7.11 -26.39
N VAL A 145 8.78 6.46 -26.61
CA VAL A 145 9.10 5.19 -25.96
C VAL A 145 9.09 5.32 -24.44
N GLU A 146 9.61 6.43 -23.93
CA GLU A 146 9.64 6.77 -22.52
C GLU A 146 8.23 6.96 -21.94
N GLU A 147 7.33 7.63 -22.66
CA GLU A 147 5.93 7.84 -22.24
C GLU A 147 5.12 6.54 -22.26
N ILE A 148 5.39 5.64 -23.21
CA ILE A 148 4.76 4.31 -23.27
C ILE A 148 5.24 3.42 -22.11
N ILE A 149 6.53 3.51 -21.74
CA ILE A 149 7.04 2.78 -20.56
C ILE A 149 6.43 3.35 -19.28
N ALA A 150 6.32 4.68 -19.17
CA ALA A 150 5.65 5.34 -18.05
C ALA A 150 4.19 4.90 -17.93
N ASP A 151 3.47 4.76 -19.05
CA ASP A 151 2.10 4.23 -19.09
C ASP A 151 2.00 2.81 -18.52
N GLN A 152 2.89 1.90 -18.93
CA GLN A 152 2.90 0.53 -18.40
C GLN A 152 3.16 0.49 -16.88
N VAL A 153 4.07 1.34 -16.39
CA VAL A 153 4.38 1.44 -14.96
C VAL A 153 3.20 2.03 -14.18
N VAL A 154 2.60 3.10 -14.68
CA VAL A 154 1.43 3.76 -14.06
C VAL A 154 0.24 2.82 -14.02
N GLU A 155 -0.06 2.09 -15.09
CA GLU A 155 -1.21 1.18 -15.13
C GLU A 155 -1.00 -0.05 -14.24
N ALA A 156 0.23 -0.58 -14.18
CA ALA A 156 0.57 -1.63 -13.21
C ALA A 156 0.40 -1.14 -11.77
N ALA A 157 0.86 0.08 -11.47
CA ALA A 157 0.69 0.69 -10.16
C ALA A 157 -0.79 1.00 -9.86
N ARG A 158 -1.58 1.46 -10.82
CA ARG A 158 -3.01 1.75 -10.65
C ARG A 158 -3.80 0.53 -10.15
N GLY A 159 -3.45 -0.66 -10.64
CA GLY A 159 -4.07 -1.91 -10.19
C GLY A 159 -3.74 -2.33 -8.75
N LEU A 160 -2.64 -1.82 -8.18
CA LEU A 160 -2.10 -2.27 -6.87
C LEU A 160 -2.13 -1.17 -5.80
N ALA A 161 -1.90 0.07 -6.20
CA ALA A 161 -1.72 1.22 -5.32
C ALA A 161 -3.03 1.99 -5.06
N MET A 162 -4.06 1.76 -5.88
CA MET A 162 -5.36 2.38 -5.61
C MET A 162 -6.01 1.72 -4.39
N PRO A 163 -6.56 2.51 -3.44
CA PRO A 163 -7.30 1.96 -2.30
C PRO A 163 -8.42 0.98 -2.72
N ALA A 164 -9.02 1.17 -3.89
CA ALA A 164 -10.00 0.26 -4.48
C ALA A 164 -9.47 -1.18 -4.68
N ALA A 165 -8.16 -1.39 -4.86
CA ALA A 165 -7.54 -2.69 -5.02
C ALA A 165 -7.72 -3.58 -3.77
N ILE A 166 -7.80 -2.97 -2.58
CA ILE A 166 -8.00 -3.68 -1.30
C ILE A 166 -9.33 -4.46 -1.31
N GLY A 167 -10.41 -3.84 -1.78
CA GLY A 167 -11.70 -4.52 -1.93
C GLY A 167 -11.65 -5.61 -3.01
N GLY A 168 -10.82 -5.43 -4.05
CA GLY A 168 -10.55 -6.45 -5.06
C GLY A 168 -9.90 -7.71 -4.46
N PHE A 169 -8.91 -7.54 -3.59
CA PHE A 169 -8.27 -8.65 -2.86
C PHE A 169 -9.26 -9.41 -1.98
N ALA A 170 -10.09 -8.70 -1.20
CA ALA A 170 -11.12 -9.33 -0.38
C ALA A 170 -12.20 -10.04 -1.24
N THR A 171 -12.57 -9.48 -2.39
CA THR A 171 -13.54 -10.12 -3.31
C THR A 171 -12.98 -11.36 -3.99
N ALA A 172 -11.67 -11.40 -4.26
CA ALA A 172 -11.01 -12.55 -4.86
C ALA A 172 -11.04 -13.78 -3.94
N GLY A 173 -11.01 -13.56 -2.61
CA GLY A 173 -11.25 -14.60 -1.62
C GLY A 173 -12.74 -14.92 -1.50
N SER A 174 -13.14 -16.18 -1.61
CA SER A 174 -14.56 -16.55 -1.47
C SER A 174 -15.07 -16.45 -0.02
N ALA A 175 -14.23 -16.81 0.94
CA ALA A 175 -14.52 -16.79 2.37
C ALA A 175 -13.24 -16.55 3.19
N PHE A 176 -13.45 -15.96 4.36
CA PHE A 176 -12.42 -15.65 5.34
C PHE A 176 -12.87 -16.11 6.72
N THR A 177 -11.91 -16.44 7.57
CA THR A 177 -12.12 -16.80 8.97
C THR A 177 -11.45 -15.78 9.87
N VAL A 178 -12.19 -15.29 10.86
CA VAL A 178 -11.70 -14.41 11.92
C VAL A 178 -10.90 -15.25 12.92
N GLY A 179 -9.65 -14.89 13.20
CA GLY A 179 -8.82 -15.54 14.20
C GLY A 179 -8.90 -14.91 15.58
N GLU A 180 -8.10 -15.43 16.51
CA GLU A 180 -7.88 -14.78 17.81
C GLU A 180 -6.97 -13.56 17.64
N PRO A 181 -7.14 -12.49 18.43
CA PRO A 181 -6.24 -11.35 18.40
C PRO A 181 -4.78 -11.75 18.64
N GLU A 182 -3.87 -11.20 17.84
CA GLU A 182 -2.43 -11.40 17.97
C GLU A 182 -1.69 -10.06 18.02
N GLU A 183 -0.55 -10.04 18.72
CA GLU A 183 0.30 -8.86 18.78
C GLU A 183 1.09 -8.72 17.47
N LEU A 184 0.82 -7.66 16.72
CA LEU A 184 1.56 -7.31 15.51
C LEU A 184 2.44 -6.09 15.79
N GLY A 185 3.72 -6.19 15.46
CA GLY A 185 4.64 -5.05 15.45
C GLY A 185 4.37 -4.16 14.24
N LEU A 186 4.33 -2.85 14.45
CA LEU A 186 4.08 -1.85 13.43
C LEU A 186 5.36 -1.06 13.07
N PRO A 187 5.39 -0.39 11.90
CA PRO A 187 6.56 0.40 11.48
C PRO A 187 6.93 1.57 12.40
N ASP A 188 5.99 2.06 13.21
CA ASP A 188 6.22 3.09 14.23
C ASP A 188 6.98 2.57 15.47
N GLY A 189 7.28 1.27 15.51
CA GLY A 189 7.94 0.59 16.61
C GLY A 189 7.01 0.19 17.75
N LEU A 190 5.71 0.43 17.63
CA LEU A 190 4.69 0.00 18.57
C LEU A 190 4.20 -1.42 18.21
N SER A 191 3.53 -2.06 19.17
CA SER A 191 2.77 -3.29 18.93
C SER A 191 1.30 -3.04 19.24
N ARG A 192 0.43 -3.63 18.43
CA ARG A 192 -1.02 -3.59 18.63
C ARG A 192 -1.58 -5.00 18.62
N SER A 193 -2.59 -5.22 19.47
CA SER A 193 -3.42 -6.41 19.42
C SER A 193 -4.39 -6.27 18.25
N LEU A 194 -4.18 -7.04 17.19
CA LEU A 194 -4.98 -6.99 15.97
C LEU A 194 -5.65 -8.34 15.73
N THR A 195 -6.91 -8.31 15.29
CA THR A 195 -7.65 -9.49 14.88
C THR A 195 -7.30 -9.84 13.42
N PRO A 196 -6.75 -11.03 13.14
CA PRO A 196 -6.52 -11.49 11.79
C PRO A 196 -7.82 -12.01 11.15
N ILE A 197 -8.05 -11.67 9.89
CA ILE A 197 -9.14 -12.15 9.05
C ILE A 197 -8.47 -12.83 7.86
N ALA A 198 -8.31 -14.15 7.95
CA ALA A 198 -7.50 -14.93 7.03
C ALA A 198 -8.36 -15.60 5.96
N MET A 199 -7.87 -15.60 4.72
CA MET A 199 -8.51 -16.27 3.59
C MET A 199 -8.52 -17.79 3.81
N ASP A 200 -9.67 -18.42 3.58
CA ASP A 200 -9.88 -19.85 3.89
C ASP A 200 -9.18 -20.80 2.90
N ALA A 201 -8.92 -20.34 1.68
CA ALA A 201 -8.32 -21.15 0.61
C ALA A 201 -7.51 -20.30 -0.37
N PRO A 202 -6.41 -20.84 -0.94
CA PRO A 202 -5.64 -20.16 -1.98
C PRO A 202 -6.47 -19.76 -3.21
N ILE A 203 -6.06 -18.69 -3.88
CA ILE A 203 -6.69 -18.21 -5.12
C ILE A 203 -5.72 -18.45 -6.28
N ASP A 204 -6.17 -19.18 -7.30
CA ASP A 204 -5.44 -19.26 -8.59
C ASP A 204 -5.86 -18.10 -9.48
N VAL A 205 -4.88 -17.30 -9.92
CA VAL A 205 -5.09 -16.16 -10.82
C VAL A 205 -4.73 -16.61 -12.23
N ASP A 206 -5.67 -17.35 -12.86
CA ASP A 206 -5.60 -17.84 -14.24
C ASP A 206 -4.28 -18.55 -14.60
N GLY A 207 -3.70 -19.30 -13.66
CA GLY A 207 -2.41 -19.96 -13.80
C GLY A 207 -1.19 -19.04 -13.95
N VAL A 208 -1.34 -17.73 -13.75
CA VAL A 208 -0.25 -16.74 -13.74
C VAL A 208 0.47 -16.77 -12.39
N TYR A 209 -0.30 -16.74 -11.31
CA TYR A 209 0.20 -16.88 -9.94
C TYR A 209 -0.90 -17.40 -9.02
N THR A 210 -0.50 -17.89 -7.85
CA THR A 210 -1.40 -18.29 -6.77
C THR A 210 -1.20 -17.33 -5.60
N ILE A 211 -2.29 -16.80 -5.04
CA ILE A 211 -2.26 -16.17 -3.73
C ILE A 211 -2.45 -17.29 -2.72
N ASP A 212 -1.36 -17.70 -2.07
CA ASP A 212 -1.34 -18.82 -1.12
C ASP A 212 -1.96 -18.43 0.23
N GLU A 213 -1.74 -17.18 0.64
CA GLU A 213 -2.20 -16.64 1.91
C GLU A 213 -2.57 -15.17 1.74
N MET A 214 -3.67 -14.77 2.35
CA MET A 214 -4.05 -13.38 2.50
C MET A 214 -4.67 -13.20 3.87
N VAL A 215 -4.18 -12.24 4.64
CA VAL A 215 -4.69 -11.92 5.97
C VAL A 215 -4.87 -10.43 6.09
N PHE A 216 -6.08 -9.99 6.41
CA PHE A 216 -6.36 -8.61 6.80
C PHE A 216 -6.29 -8.52 8.32
N TYR A 217 -5.66 -7.47 8.83
CA TYR A 217 -5.52 -7.22 10.26
C TYR A 217 -6.26 -5.95 10.62
N GLY A 218 -7.15 -6.02 11.60
CA GLY A 218 -7.91 -4.86 12.10
C GLY A 218 -8.12 -4.92 13.60
N ASP A 219 -8.72 -3.88 14.16
CA ASP A 219 -9.20 -3.83 15.54
C ASP A 219 -10.59 -3.19 15.61
N GLU A 220 -11.11 -3.02 16.84
CA GLU A 220 -12.47 -2.47 17.06
C GLU A 220 -12.67 -1.05 16.50
N THR A 221 -11.60 -0.35 16.15
CA THR A 221 -11.64 1.04 15.66
C THR A 221 -11.32 1.18 14.18
N VAL A 222 -10.40 0.35 13.67
CA VAL A 222 -9.90 0.41 12.29
C VAL A 222 -9.95 -1.00 11.69
N PRO A 223 -10.70 -1.23 10.59
CA PRO A 223 -10.90 -2.58 10.06
C PRO A 223 -9.68 -3.06 9.27
N LEU A 224 -8.76 -2.13 8.95
CA LEU A 224 -7.59 -2.36 8.14
C LEU A 224 -6.39 -1.55 8.66
N VAL A 225 -5.57 -2.22 9.45
CA VAL A 225 -4.29 -1.73 9.99
C VAL A 225 -3.13 -2.35 9.23
N ALA A 226 -3.24 -3.63 8.83
CA ALA A 226 -2.25 -4.29 8.00
C ALA A 226 -2.87 -5.34 7.07
N MET A 227 -2.13 -5.72 6.04
CA MET A 227 -2.44 -6.82 5.15
C MET A 227 -1.18 -7.64 4.91
N LYS A 228 -1.26 -8.94 5.17
CA LYS A 228 -0.26 -9.92 4.78
C LYS A 228 -0.70 -10.58 3.48
N THR A 229 0.21 -10.74 2.54
CA THR A 229 -0.04 -11.52 1.33
C THR A 229 1.16 -12.39 1.03
N THR A 230 0.90 -13.69 0.82
CA THR A 230 1.89 -14.64 0.31
C THR A 230 1.43 -15.10 -1.05
N ALA A 231 2.27 -14.94 -2.07
CA ALA A 231 1.96 -15.35 -3.43
C ALA A 231 3.11 -16.15 -4.07
N THR A 232 2.74 -17.06 -4.96
CA THR A 232 3.67 -17.91 -5.70
C THR A 232 3.43 -17.78 -7.19
N MET A 233 4.50 -17.48 -7.93
CA MET A 233 4.52 -17.52 -9.40
C MET A 233 5.21 -18.81 -9.90
N PRO A 234 4.75 -19.43 -11.00
CA PRO A 234 5.40 -20.60 -11.57
C PRO A 234 6.89 -20.36 -11.87
N GLY A 235 7.75 -21.15 -11.25
CA GLY A 235 9.20 -21.09 -11.45
C GLY A 235 9.94 -20.05 -10.60
N LEU A 236 9.23 -19.31 -9.73
CA LEU A 236 9.80 -18.39 -8.75
C LEU A 236 9.54 -18.90 -7.33
N PRO A 237 10.38 -18.51 -6.35
CA PRO A 237 10.07 -18.77 -4.94
C PRO A 237 8.78 -18.04 -4.53
N SER A 238 8.09 -18.60 -3.54
CA SER A 238 6.98 -17.91 -2.88
C SER A 238 7.51 -16.68 -2.15
N GLU A 239 6.79 -15.57 -2.24
CA GLU A 239 7.14 -14.31 -1.59
C GLU A 239 6.00 -13.86 -0.68
N THR A 240 6.36 -13.39 0.51
CA THR A 240 5.44 -12.79 1.47
C THR A 240 5.73 -11.30 1.58
N SER A 241 4.70 -10.47 1.48
CA SER A 241 4.74 -9.04 1.72
C SER A 241 3.81 -8.66 2.88
N MET A 242 4.19 -7.57 3.56
CA MET A 242 3.36 -6.93 4.58
C MET A 242 3.07 -5.51 4.13
N THR A 243 1.80 -5.13 4.08
CA THR A 243 1.37 -3.75 3.87
C THR A 243 0.80 -3.22 5.17
N TYR A 244 1.28 -2.09 5.66
CA TYR A 244 0.75 -1.41 6.85
C TYR A 244 0.02 -0.17 6.40
N PHE A 245 -1.16 0.08 6.96
CA PHE A 245 -2.00 1.22 6.62
C PHE A 245 -2.09 2.18 7.81
N ALA A 246 -2.01 3.47 7.52
CA ALA A 246 -2.00 4.52 8.53
C ALA A 246 -2.66 5.80 7.99
N ASP A 247 -2.68 6.85 8.83
CA ASP A 247 -3.12 8.21 8.49
C ASP A 247 -4.51 8.31 7.87
N TRP A 248 -5.37 7.32 8.15
CA TRP A 248 -6.76 7.32 7.72
C TRP A 248 -7.43 8.64 8.11
N GLY A 249 -8.09 9.32 7.17
CA GLY A 249 -8.81 10.58 7.43
C GLY A 249 -7.95 11.78 7.82
N ALA A 250 -6.61 11.63 7.88
CA ALA A 250 -5.69 12.73 8.15
C ALA A 250 -5.42 13.52 6.85
N GLU A 251 -4.95 14.75 7.00
CA GLU A 251 -4.42 15.51 5.88
C GLU A 251 -3.20 14.78 5.29
N VAL A 252 -3.14 14.66 3.97
CA VAL A 252 -2.04 14.00 3.26
C VAL A 252 -1.33 15.01 2.37
N ASP A 253 -0.01 15.03 2.45
CA ASP A 253 0.82 15.81 1.54
C ASP A 253 0.82 15.15 0.15
N LEU A 254 0.28 15.87 -0.83
CA LEU A 254 0.25 15.50 -2.25
C LEU A 254 0.70 16.68 -3.14
N ASP A 255 1.52 17.59 -2.61
CA ASP A 255 1.96 18.82 -3.29
C ASP A 255 2.62 18.52 -4.65
N GLU A 256 3.33 17.40 -4.76
CA GLU A 256 3.96 16.98 -6.03
C GLU A 256 2.92 16.69 -7.12
N ILE A 257 1.74 16.17 -6.78
CA ILE A 257 0.66 15.97 -7.74
C ILE A 257 0.08 17.32 -8.18
N GLU A 258 -0.05 18.27 -7.27
CA GLU A 258 -0.50 19.64 -7.60
C GLU A 258 0.48 20.34 -8.55
N GLU A 259 1.78 20.20 -8.30
CA GLU A 259 2.82 20.73 -9.19
C GLU A 259 2.74 20.11 -10.59
N LEU A 260 2.58 18.78 -10.67
CA LEU A 260 2.49 18.05 -11.95
C LEU A 260 1.25 18.41 -12.76
N THR A 261 0.12 18.62 -12.09
CA THR A 261 -1.18 18.90 -12.73
C THR A 261 -1.45 20.39 -12.92
N GLY A 262 -0.73 21.25 -12.19
CA GLY A 262 -1.04 22.68 -12.09
C GLY A 262 -2.40 22.97 -11.46
N THR A 263 -2.94 22.04 -10.67
CA THR A 263 -4.29 22.10 -10.10
C THR A 263 -4.23 21.82 -8.60
N GLU A 264 -4.87 22.69 -7.82
CA GLU A 264 -5.06 22.49 -6.37
C GLU A 264 -6.03 21.31 -6.14
N LEU A 265 -5.65 20.38 -5.27
CA LEU A 265 -6.47 19.22 -4.94
C LEU A 265 -7.67 19.63 -4.06
N PRO A 266 -8.79 18.90 -4.15
CA PRO A 266 -9.90 19.17 -3.26
C PRO A 266 -9.50 18.86 -1.82
N ILE A 267 -9.66 19.84 -0.93
CA ILE A 267 -9.46 19.65 0.51
C ILE A 267 -10.44 18.57 1.00
N PRO A 268 -9.98 17.56 1.76
CA PRO A 268 -10.85 16.51 2.31
C PRO A 268 -11.95 17.03 3.24
#